data_AF-A0AAC9QIN2-F1
#
_entry.id   AF-A0AAC9QIN2-F1
#
_cell.length_a   1.000
_cell.length_b   1.000
_cell.length_c   1.000
_cell.angle_alpha   90.00
_cell.angle_beta   90.00
_cell.angle_gamma   90.00
#
_symmetry.space_group_name_H-M   'P 1'
#
loop_
_entity.id
_entity.type
_entity.pdbx_description
1 polymer ?
#
loop_
_entity_poly.entity_id
_entity_poly.type
_entity_poly.pdbx_seq_one_letter_code
_entity_poly.pdbx_strand_id
1 'polypeptide(L)'
;MKCNFLLLLITVFSFTRCEDKATGQDLKNKIIQNYKNKKNQIQIKDDTVIIPNINLTILLSKDAIQKLQENKESVIASLLLYGSVDDEDTIPEEIRNEVGPDGLKLGLFEMEEKNVTDVINFNFEKITISKKLYDNLSNKDISVNINVFSGRKYFKDNILNMEAYDSKLDKVILNGNKVKLNGHLIPETTEMK
;
A
#
# COMPACT_ATOMS: atom_id res chain seq x y z
N MET A 1 72.08 -24.49 24.80
CA MET A 1 71.29 -23.99 23.64
C MET A 1 70.62 -22.68 24.04
N LYS A 2 70.64 -21.72 23.11
CA LYS A 2 69.99 -20.42 23.18
C LYS A 2 68.46 -20.57 23.16
N CYS A 3 67.72 -19.74 23.89
CA CYS A 3 66.80 -18.75 23.31
C CYS A 3 65.95 -18.05 24.38
N ASN A 4 66.07 -16.73 24.42
CA ASN A 4 65.09 -15.79 24.97
C ASN A 4 63.69 -16.09 24.42
N PHE A 5 62.63 -15.84 25.21
CA PHE A 5 61.52 -15.05 24.68
C PHE A 5 60.80 -14.26 25.77
N LEU A 6 60.44 -13.07 25.33
CA LEU A 6 59.92 -11.90 26.00
C LEU A 6 58.38 -11.98 26.11
N LEU A 7 57.83 -11.32 27.14
CA LEU A 7 56.47 -10.76 27.28
C LEU A 7 55.26 -11.43 26.58
N LEU A 8 54.20 -11.67 27.36
CA LEU A 8 52.89 -11.11 26.97
C LEU A 8 52.08 -10.73 28.22
N LEU A 9 51.90 -9.43 28.41
CA LEU A 9 50.95 -8.82 29.34
C LEU A 9 49.54 -9.04 28.78
N ILE A 10 48.68 -9.79 29.47
CA ILE A 10 47.26 -9.90 29.12
C ILE A 10 46.52 -8.81 29.89
N THR A 11 46.28 -7.67 29.25
CA THR A 11 45.33 -6.66 29.74
C THR A 11 43.92 -7.14 29.42
N VAL A 12 43.18 -7.57 30.45
CA VAL A 12 41.75 -7.86 30.33
C VAL A 12 41.01 -6.52 30.19
N PHE A 13 40.69 -6.14 28.96
CA PHE A 13 39.70 -5.09 28.71
C PHE A 13 38.32 -5.64 29.06
N SER A 14 37.82 -5.30 30.24
CA SER A 14 36.41 -5.44 30.58
C SER A 14 35.61 -4.50 29.69
N PHE A 15 35.11 -5.02 28.56
CA PHE A 15 34.02 -4.39 27.82
C PHE A 15 32.76 -4.46 28.70
N THR A 16 32.57 -3.47 29.55
CA THR A 16 31.25 -3.18 30.13
C THR A 16 30.37 -2.71 28.98
N ARG A 17 29.59 -3.65 28.42
CA ARG A 17 28.50 -3.36 27.51
C ARG A 17 27.46 -2.58 28.31
N CYS A 18 27.47 -1.25 28.22
CA CYS A 18 26.33 -0.44 28.64
C CYS A 18 25.15 -0.84 27.74
N GLU A 19 24.21 -1.60 28.29
CA GLU A 19 22.87 -1.65 27.72
C GLU A 19 22.24 -0.29 27.97
N ASP A 20 22.12 0.52 26.92
CA ASP A 20 21.36 1.76 26.97
C ASP A 20 19.93 1.42 27.38
N LYS A 21 19.56 1.83 28.60
CA LYS A 21 18.18 1.71 29.08
C LYS A 21 17.30 2.59 28.20
N ALA A 22 16.33 1.97 27.54
CA ALA A 22 15.33 2.67 26.74
C ALA A 22 14.74 3.84 27.54
N THR A 23 14.77 5.03 26.96
CA THR A 23 14.29 6.22 27.67
C THR A 23 12.76 6.17 27.81
N GLY A 24 12.21 6.94 28.76
CA GLY A 24 10.76 7.05 28.93
C GLY A 24 10.03 7.56 27.67
N GLN A 25 10.75 8.25 26.77
CA GLN A 25 10.25 8.70 25.48
C GLN A 25 10.22 7.57 24.45
N ASP A 26 11.24 6.70 24.44
CA ASP A 26 11.28 5.52 23.58
C ASP A 26 10.18 4.52 23.93
N LEU A 27 9.91 4.34 25.23
CA LEU A 27 8.79 3.53 25.72
C LEU A 27 7.43 4.11 25.29
N LYS A 28 7.22 5.42 25.44
CA LYS A 28 5.99 6.08 24.97
C LYS A 28 5.81 5.94 23.45
N ASN A 29 6.87 6.17 22.68
CA ASN A 29 6.83 6.02 21.22
C ASN A 29 6.54 4.58 20.81
N LYS A 30 7.15 3.59 21.48
CA LYS A 30 6.90 2.17 21.24
C LYS A 30 5.46 1.78 21.61
N ILE A 31 4.91 2.30 22.70
CA ILE A 31 3.51 2.08 23.10
C ILE A 31 2.55 2.71 22.09
N ILE A 32 2.81 3.94 21.64
CA ILE A 32 1.99 4.64 20.63
C ILE A 32 2.03 3.88 19.30
N GLN A 33 3.22 3.45 18.86
CA GLN A 33 3.38 2.65 17.64
C GLN A 33 2.67 1.29 17.76
N ASN A 34 2.81 0.59 18.89
CA ASN A 34 2.10 -0.67 19.12
C ASN A 34 0.58 -0.50 19.15
N TYR A 35 0.08 0.57 19.76
CA TYR A 35 -1.35 0.88 19.80
C TYR A 35 -1.90 1.23 18.42
N LYS A 36 -1.16 2.04 17.65
CA LYS A 36 -1.49 2.38 16.27
C LYS A 36 -1.48 1.14 15.37
N ASN A 37 -0.50 0.25 15.56
CA ASN A 37 -0.42 -1.04 14.88
C ASN A 37 -1.61 -1.94 15.23
N LYS A 38 -2.07 -1.99 16.49
CA LYS A 38 -3.21 -2.81 16.91
C LYS A 38 -4.54 -2.36 16.27
N LYS A 39 -4.75 -1.05 16.08
CA LYS A 39 -5.95 -0.53 15.39
C LYS A 39 -5.92 -0.79 13.88
N ASN A 40 -4.73 -1.00 13.32
CA ASN A 40 -4.50 -1.19 11.89
C ASN A 40 -4.27 -2.67 11.52
N GLN A 41 -4.86 -3.61 12.25
CA GLN A 41 -4.76 -5.03 11.92
C GLN A 41 -5.96 -5.49 11.10
N ILE A 42 -5.71 -6.47 10.23
CA ILE A 42 -6.76 -7.26 9.59
C ILE A 42 -7.57 -7.94 10.69
N GLN A 43 -8.90 -7.87 10.60
CA GLN A 43 -9.80 -8.54 11.53
C GLN A 43 -10.66 -9.55 10.79
N ILE A 44 -10.80 -10.75 11.34
CA ILE A 44 -11.68 -11.77 10.79
C ILE A 44 -12.91 -11.83 11.68
N LYS A 45 -14.08 -11.65 11.09
CA LYS A 45 -15.37 -11.75 11.78
C LYS A 45 -16.33 -12.55 10.90
N ASP A 46 -16.78 -13.69 11.44
CA ASP A 46 -17.64 -14.63 10.73
C ASP A 46 -17.01 -14.98 9.35
N ASP A 47 -17.76 -14.82 8.27
CA ASP A 47 -17.29 -15.09 6.90
C ASP A 47 -16.64 -13.88 6.21
N THR A 48 -16.27 -12.85 6.98
CA THR A 48 -15.74 -11.59 6.46
C THR A 48 -14.35 -11.28 7.02
N VAL A 49 -13.48 -10.76 6.17
CA VAL A 49 -12.19 -10.20 6.55
C VAL A 49 -12.25 -8.70 6.36
N ILE A 50 -12.04 -7.97 7.46
CA ILE A 50 -12.10 -6.52 7.54
C ILE A 50 -10.67 -5.99 7.40
N ILE A 51 -10.46 -5.18 6.37
CA ILE A 51 -9.19 -4.57 6.04
C ILE A 51 -9.13 -3.16 6.68
N PRO A 52 -7.98 -2.75 7.24
CA PRO A 52 -7.81 -1.40 7.76
C PRO A 52 -8.10 -0.33 6.70
N ASN A 53 -8.67 0.80 7.12
CA ASN A 53 -8.93 1.92 6.22
C ASN A 53 -7.64 2.39 5.55
N ILE A 54 -7.68 2.64 4.23
CA ILE A 54 -6.54 3.16 3.46
C ILE A 54 -6.87 4.59 3.01
N ASN A 55 -5.97 5.53 3.30
CA ASN A 55 -6.10 6.92 2.89
C ASN A 55 -5.15 7.19 1.74
N LEU A 56 -5.70 7.57 0.59
CA LEU A 56 -4.97 7.93 -0.61
C LEU A 56 -5.01 9.45 -0.79
N THR A 57 -3.85 10.08 -0.86
CA THR A 57 -3.70 11.49 -1.23
C THR A 57 -3.11 11.58 -2.64
N ILE A 58 -3.77 12.32 -3.51
CA ILE A 58 -3.35 12.54 -4.89
C ILE A 58 -2.94 14.00 -5.04
N LEU A 59 -1.76 14.22 -5.61
CA LEU A 59 -1.29 15.53 -6.04
C LEU A 59 -1.30 15.60 -7.55
N LEU A 60 -2.09 16.50 -8.11
CA LEU A 60 -2.16 16.71 -9.56
C LEU A 60 -1.37 17.95 -9.97
N SER A 61 -0.81 17.92 -11.18
CA SER A 61 -0.23 19.10 -11.81
C SER A 61 -1.31 20.13 -12.19
N LYS A 62 -0.93 21.41 -12.24
CA LYS A 62 -1.87 22.52 -12.49
C LYS A 62 -2.59 22.41 -13.83
N ASP A 63 -1.89 21.98 -14.86
CA ASP A 63 -2.43 21.75 -16.22
C ASP A 63 -3.44 20.59 -16.25
N ALA A 64 -3.18 19.50 -15.53
CA ALA A 64 -4.13 18.40 -15.39
C ALA A 64 -5.42 18.87 -14.70
N ILE A 65 -5.29 19.63 -13.62
CA ILE A 65 -6.44 20.19 -12.87
C ILE A 65 -7.25 21.12 -13.76
N GLN A 66 -6.58 22.05 -14.44
CA GLN A 66 -7.23 22.97 -15.37
C GLN A 66 -8.01 22.22 -16.45
N LYS A 67 -7.37 21.24 -17.11
CA LYS A 67 -8.01 20.45 -18.18
C LYS A 67 -9.22 19.66 -17.66
N LEU A 68 -9.12 19.05 -16.48
CA LEU A 68 -10.24 18.34 -15.87
C LEU A 68 -11.40 19.29 -15.52
N GLN A 69 -11.11 20.43 -14.89
CA GLN A 69 -12.13 21.40 -14.47
C GLN A 69 -12.86 22.04 -15.66
N GLU A 70 -12.12 22.49 -16.68
CA GLU A 70 -12.67 23.09 -17.90
C GLU A 70 -13.68 22.16 -18.59
N ASN A 71 -13.40 20.86 -18.54
CA ASN A 71 -14.22 19.83 -19.19
C ASN A 71 -15.20 19.14 -18.23
N LYS A 72 -15.33 19.65 -16.99
CA LYS A 72 -16.20 19.11 -15.93
C LYS A 72 -15.99 17.62 -15.68
N GLU A 73 -14.74 17.20 -15.74
CA GLU A 73 -14.36 15.84 -15.46
C GLU A 73 -14.14 15.55 -13.97
N SER A 74 -14.07 14.27 -13.68
CA SER A 74 -13.84 13.67 -12.38
C SER A 74 -12.51 12.92 -12.34
N VAL A 75 -12.05 12.61 -11.13
CA VAL A 75 -10.91 11.72 -10.87
C VAL A 75 -11.42 10.50 -10.16
N ILE A 76 -11.06 9.31 -10.64
CA ILE A 76 -11.47 8.03 -10.07
C ILE A 76 -10.23 7.34 -9.52
N ALA A 77 -10.31 6.88 -8.27
CA ALA A 77 -9.33 6.02 -7.65
C ALA A 77 -9.91 4.61 -7.51
N SER A 78 -9.17 3.62 -7.99
CA SER A 78 -9.53 2.20 -8.00
C SER A 78 -8.49 1.42 -7.20
N LEU A 79 -8.92 0.82 -6.09
CA LEU A 79 -8.11 0.04 -5.17
C LEU A 79 -8.44 -1.45 -5.35
N LEU A 80 -7.46 -2.21 -5.83
CA LEU A 80 -7.52 -3.65 -5.99
C LEU A 80 -6.78 -4.32 -4.83
N LEU A 81 -7.46 -5.22 -4.14
CA LEU A 81 -6.86 -6.17 -3.22
C LEU A 81 -6.71 -7.51 -3.91
N TYR A 82 -5.52 -8.09 -3.83
CA TYR A 82 -5.21 -9.38 -4.45
C TYR A 82 -4.13 -10.12 -3.68
N GLY A 83 -3.88 -11.38 -4.00
CA GLY A 83 -2.78 -12.13 -3.40
C GLY A 83 -2.45 -13.41 -4.14
N SER A 84 -1.33 -14.01 -3.78
CA SER A 84 -0.85 -15.25 -4.39
C SER A 84 -1.52 -16.48 -3.79
N VAL A 85 -1.64 -17.50 -4.62
CA VAL A 85 -2.17 -18.84 -4.32
C VAL A 85 -1.07 -19.85 -4.65
N ASP A 86 -1.00 -20.96 -3.90
CA ASP A 86 0.10 -21.91 -4.02
C ASP A 86 0.02 -22.71 -5.32
N ASP A 87 -1.20 -23.11 -5.69
CA ASP A 87 -1.48 -23.87 -6.89
C ASP A 87 -2.89 -23.53 -7.41
N GLU A 88 -2.96 -22.95 -8.61
CA GLU A 88 -4.21 -22.56 -9.25
C GLU A 88 -5.13 -23.76 -9.53
N ASP A 89 -4.57 -24.96 -9.72
CA ASP A 89 -5.34 -26.18 -9.97
C ASP A 89 -6.09 -26.66 -8.72
N THR A 90 -5.60 -26.28 -7.53
CA THR A 90 -6.20 -26.63 -6.24
C THR A 90 -7.32 -25.67 -5.82
N ILE A 91 -7.51 -24.58 -6.56
CA ILE A 91 -8.51 -23.57 -6.25
C ILE A 91 -9.92 -24.13 -6.46
N PRO A 92 -10.83 -23.99 -5.47
CA PRO A 92 -12.22 -24.39 -5.62
C PRO A 92 -12.87 -23.72 -6.84
N GLU A 93 -13.63 -24.49 -7.62
CA GLU A 93 -14.29 -24.02 -8.85
C GLU A 93 -15.09 -22.72 -8.64
N GLU A 94 -15.75 -22.64 -7.48
CA GLU A 94 -16.57 -21.49 -7.06
C GLU A 94 -15.81 -20.16 -6.94
N ILE A 95 -14.49 -20.16 -6.80
CA ILE A 95 -13.67 -18.93 -6.72
C ILE A 95 -12.65 -18.82 -7.87
N ARG A 96 -12.64 -19.79 -8.80
CA ARG A 96 -11.71 -19.81 -9.93
C ARG A 96 -11.86 -18.59 -10.85
N ASN A 97 -13.08 -18.05 -10.96
CA ASN A 97 -13.35 -16.84 -11.73
C ASN A 97 -12.73 -15.55 -11.14
N GLU A 98 -12.29 -15.59 -9.88
CA GLU A 98 -11.58 -14.48 -9.25
C GLU A 98 -10.06 -14.56 -9.44
N VAL A 99 -9.56 -15.64 -10.06
CA VAL A 99 -8.14 -15.77 -10.40
C VAL A 99 -7.87 -14.99 -11.68
N GLY A 100 -6.98 -14.01 -11.59
CA GLY A 100 -6.53 -13.19 -12.71
C GLY A 100 -5.02 -13.30 -12.93
N PRO A 101 -4.48 -12.56 -13.90
CA PRO A 101 -3.04 -12.58 -14.20
C PRO A 101 -2.16 -12.15 -13.02
N ASP A 102 -2.72 -11.37 -12.08
CA ASP A 102 -2.02 -10.88 -10.88
C ASP A 102 -2.23 -11.79 -9.66
N GLY A 103 -2.93 -12.92 -9.82
CA GLY A 103 -3.28 -13.87 -8.75
C GLY A 103 -4.76 -13.80 -8.36
N LEU A 104 -5.06 -14.22 -7.13
CA LEU A 104 -6.43 -14.25 -6.62
C LEU A 104 -6.89 -12.85 -6.25
N LYS A 105 -7.90 -12.34 -6.98
CA LYS A 105 -8.59 -11.10 -6.65
C LYS A 105 -9.41 -11.28 -5.38
N LEU A 106 -9.23 -10.36 -4.43
CA LEU A 106 -9.93 -10.36 -3.14
C LEU A 106 -11.05 -9.31 -3.10
N GLY A 107 -10.89 -8.22 -3.83
CA GLY A 107 -11.88 -7.15 -3.92
C GLY A 107 -11.40 -5.98 -4.76
N LEU A 108 -12.36 -5.24 -5.33
CA LEU A 108 -12.13 -4.01 -6.08
C LEU A 108 -13.01 -2.91 -5.49
N PHE A 109 -12.41 -1.78 -5.15
CA PHE A 109 -13.07 -0.68 -4.47
C PHE A 109 -12.80 0.61 -5.24
N GLU A 110 -13.84 1.34 -5.62
CA GLU A 110 -13.70 2.55 -6.42
C GLU A 110 -14.33 3.75 -5.73
N MET A 111 -13.70 4.91 -5.89
CA MET A 111 -14.20 6.20 -5.43
C MET A 111 -14.01 7.25 -6.52
N GLU A 112 -15.00 8.12 -6.70
CA GLU A 112 -14.99 9.21 -7.68
C GLU A 112 -15.01 10.56 -6.94
N GLU A 113 -14.08 11.46 -7.30
CA GLU A 113 -14.12 12.87 -6.89
C GLU A 113 -14.48 13.73 -8.09
N LYS A 114 -15.55 14.52 -7.95
CA LYS A 114 -16.04 15.43 -8.99
C LYS A 114 -15.52 16.85 -8.81
N ASN A 115 -15.13 17.21 -7.60
CA ASN A 115 -14.52 18.49 -7.26
C ASN A 115 -12.99 18.38 -7.33
N VAL A 116 -12.45 18.48 -8.55
CA VAL A 116 -11.01 18.38 -8.80
C VAL A 116 -10.29 19.60 -8.23
N THR A 117 -9.28 19.36 -7.39
CA THR A 117 -8.43 20.40 -6.78
C THR A 117 -6.96 19.95 -6.79
N ASP A 118 -6.05 20.80 -6.30
CA ASP A 118 -4.62 20.50 -6.19
C ASP A 118 -4.30 19.23 -5.38
N VAL A 119 -5.13 18.96 -4.37
CA VAL A 119 -4.98 17.81 -3.46
C VAL A 119 -6.31 17.09 -3.33
N ILE A 120 -6.38 15.85 -3.81
CA ILE A 120 -7.57 15.02 -3.69
C ILE A 120 -7.31 13.94 -2.64
N ASN A 121 -8.25 13.73 -1.73
CA ASN A 121 -8.14 12.69 -0.70
C ASN A 121 -9.26 11.67 -0.86
N PHE A 122 -8.88 10.41 -1.05
CA PHE A 122 -9.78 9.26 -1.05
C PHE A 122 -9.60 8.47 0.23
N ASN A 123 -10.69 8.25 0.95
CA ASN A 123 -10.70 7.48 2.19
C ASN A 123 -11.45 6.17 1.93
N PHE A 124 -10.70 5.10 1.65
CA PHE A 124 -11.26 3.76 1.51
C PHE A 124 -11.52 3.20 2.91
N GLU A 125 -12.78 3.30 3.35
CA GLU A 125 -13.22 2.84 4.66
C GLU A 125 -14.08 1.58 4.54
N LYS A 126 -14.19 0.83 5.64
CA LYS A 126 -15.06 -0.36 5.74
C LYS A 126 -14.78 -1.39 4.63
N ILE A 127 -13.51 -1.52 4.25
CA ILE A 127 -13.08 -2.47 3.24
C ILE A 127 -13.29 -3.88 3.82
N THR A 128 -14.14 -4.65 3.16
CA THR A 128 -14.46 -6.03 3.54
C THR A 128 -14.25 -6.96 2.36
N ILE A 129 -13.55 -8.06 2.58
CA ILE A 129 -13.37 -9.13 1.59
C ILE A 129 -13.93 -10.45 2.13
N SER A 130 -14.23 -11.38 1.24
CA SER A 130 -14.70 -12.72 1.63
C SER A 130 -13.58 -13.49 2.36
N LYS A 131 -13.91 -14.06 3.52
CA LYS A 131 -13.00 -14.96 4.23
C LYS A 131 -12.62 -16.17 3.39
N LYS A 132 -13.54 -16.67 2.56
CA LYS A 132 -13.26 -17.78 1.64
C LYS A 132 -12.10 -17.45 0.68
N LEU A 133 -12.08 -16.24 0.12
CA LEU A 133 -11.00 -15.82 -0.78
C LEU A 133 -9.68 -15.68 0.00
N TYR A 134 -9.73 -15.02 1.15
CA TYR A 134 -8.56 -14.85 2.02
C TYR A 134 -7.95 -16.19 2.50
N ASP A 135 -8.80 -17.17 2.81
CA ASP A 135 -8.38 -18.49 3.25
C ASP A 135 -7.66 -19.29 2.16
N ASN A 136 -7.80 -18.92 0.88
CA ASN A 136 -7.09 -19.55 -0.24
C ASN A 136 -5.72 -18.90 -0.56
N LEU A 137 -5.37 -17.79 0.10
CA LEU A 137 -4.04 -17.19 -0.07
C LEU A 137 -2.95 -18.06 0.56
N SER A 138 -1.82 -18.24 -0.15
CA SER A 138 -0.64 -19.01 0.28
C SER A 138 -0.14 -18.64 1.68
N ASN A 139 0.20 -17.36 1.85
CA ASN A 139 0.84 -16.84 3.07
C ASN A 139 -0.05 -15.86 3.84
N LYS A 140 -1.34 -15.77 3.47
CA LYS A 140 -2.26 -14.74 3.98
C LYS A 140 -1.79 -13.29 3.73
N ASP A 141 -0.86 -13.13 2.79
CA ASP A 141 -0.35 -11.84 2.33
C ASP A 141 -1.31 -11.21 1.33
N ILE A 142 -1.74 -9.99 1.62
CA ILE A 142 -2.58 -9.19 0.72
C ILE A 142 -1.69 -8.14 0.05
N SER A 143 -1.77 -8.05 -1.27
CA SER A 143 -1.24 -6.95 -2.05
C SER A 143 -2.33 -5.91 -2.31
N VAL A 144 -1.90 -4.65 -2.41
CA VAL A 144 -2.71 -3.47 -2.70
C VAL A 144 -2.17 -2.84 -3.97
N ASN A 145 -2.99 -2.83 -5.02
CA ASN A 145 -2.73 -2.08 -6.24
C ASN A 145 -3.70 -0.88 -6.29
N ILE A 146 -3.19 0.31 -6.58
CA ILE A 146 -4.01 1.53 -6.70
C ILE A 146 -3.78 2.13 -8.07
N ASN A 147 -4.86 2.23 -8.85
CA ASN A 147 -4.90 2.93 -10.11
C ASN A 147 -5.74 4.19 -9.96
N VAL A 148 -5.29 5.27 -10.61
CA VAL A 148 -6.00 6.55 -10.64
C VAL A 148 -6.13 6.96 -12.09
N PHE A 149 -7.32 7.40 -12.49
CA PHE A 149 -7.59 7.81 -13.86
C PHE A 149 -8.64 8.93 -13.91
N SER A 150 -8.70 9.66 -15.01
CA SER A 150 -9.79 10.59 -15.26
C SER A 150 -11.09 9.84 -15.52
N GLY A 151 -12.22 10.44 -15.17
CA GLY A 151 -13.52 10.00 -15.64
C GLY A 151 -13.62 10.01 -17.18
N ARG A 152 -14.73 9.47 -17.68
CA ARG A 152 -15.00 9.32 -19.12
C ARG A 152 -16.33 9.93 -19.57
N LYS A 153 -16.72 11.03 -18.94
CA LYS A 153 -17.86 11.87 -19.33
C LYS A 153 -17.52 12.73 -20.54
N TYR A 154 -16.34 13.36 -20.54
CA TYR A 154 -15.89 14.21 -21.65
C TYR A 154 -14.82 13.54 -22.50
N PHE A 155 -13.79 12.98 -21.87
CA PHE A 155 -12.71 12.29 -22.57
C PHE A 155 -13.07 10.82 -22.76
N LYS A 156 -12.80 10.27 -23.95
CA LYS A 156 -13.00 8.83 -24.20
C LYS A 156 -11.94 7.99 -23.47
N ASP A 157 -10.72 8.51 -23.43
CA ASP A 157 -9.54 7.87 -22.88
C ASP A 157 -9.08 8.58 -21.59
N ASN A 158 -8.32 7.87 -20.78
CA ASN A 158 -7.71 8.46 -19.58
C ASN A 158 -6.71 9.55 -19.99
N ILE A 159 -6.79 10.72 -19.36
CA ILE A 159 -5.86 11.84 -19.62
C ILE A 159 -4.81 12.03 -18.52
N LEU A 160 -4.83 11.21 -17.47
CA LEU A 160 -3.91 11.32 -16.34
C LEU A 160 -2.80 10.28 -16.41
N ASN A 161 -1.55 10.72 -16.33
CA ASN A 161 -0.42 9.85 -16.07
C ASN A 161 -0.12 9.88 -14.57
N MET A 162 -0.29 8.75 -13.91
CA MET A 162 -0.21 8.61 -12.46
C MET A 162 0.99 7.77 -12.05
N GLU A 163 1.59 8.10 -10.91
CA GLU A 163 2.54 7.19 -10.27
C GLU A 163 1.89 5.83 -10.01
N ALA A 164 2.56 4.76 -10.42
CA ALA A 164 2.12 3.40 -10.14
C ALA A 164 2.24 3.09 -8.65
N TYR A 165 1.27 2.38 -8.09
CA TYR A 165 1.31 1.91 -6.73
C TYR A 165 0.95 0.44 -6.63
N ASP A 166 1.93 -0.35 -6.20
CA ASP A 166 1.76 -1.75 -5.84
C ASP A 166 2.58 -2.07 -4.58
N SER A 167 1.93 -2.58 -3.54
CA SER A 167 2.58 -2.94 -2.30
C SER A 167 1.83 -3.97 -1.48
N LYS A 168 2.55 -4.71 -0.65
CA LYS A 168 1.96 -5.52 0.43
C LYS A 168 1.20 -4.64 1.41
N LEU A 169 0.01 -5.08 1.82
CA LEU A 169 -0.91 -4.37 2.72
C LEU A 169 -0.26 -4.05 4.07
N ASP A 170 0.52 -4.97 4.60
CA ASP A 170 1.31 -4.86 5.81
C ASP A 170 2.35 -3.71 5.71
N LYS A 171 2.95 -3.47 4.55
CA LYS A 171 3.76 -2.27 4.30
C LYS A 171 2.92 -0.99 4.29
N VAL A 172 1.70 -1.04 3.76
CA VAL A 172 0.75 0.10 3.81
C VAL A 172 0.38 0.42 5.26
N ILE A 173 0.12 -0.61 6.06
CA ILE A 173 -0.22 -0.52 7.48
C ILE A 173 0.93 0.09 8.30
N LEU A 174 2.16 -0.38 8.07
CA LEU A 174 3.36 0.15 8.74
C LEU A 174 3.58 1.65 8.43
N ASN A 175 3.16 2.10 7.25
CA ASN A 175 3.19 3.51 6.86
C ASN A 175 1.95 4.30 7.33
N GLY A 176 1.18 3.75 8.28
CA GLY A 176 0.03 4.40 8.88
C GLY A 176 -1.21 4.44 8.00
N ASN A 177 -1.35 3.47 7.10
CA ASN A 177 -2.41 3.37 6.09
C ASN A 177 -2.52 4.61 5.18
N LYS A 178 -1.38 5.17 4.80
CA LYS A 178 -1.32 6.35 3.95
C LYS A 178 -0.57 6.03 2.67
N VAL A 179 -1.18 6.38 1.56
CA VAL A 179 -0.59 6.34 0.22
C VAL A 179 -0.63 7.73 -0.37
N LYS A 180 0.44 8.13 -1.03
CA LYS A 180 0.52 9.40 -1.73
C LYS A 180 1.00 9.15 -3.15
N LEU A 181 0.26 9.66 -4.13
CA LEU A 181 0.59 9.53 -5.55
C LEU A 181 0.60 10.90 -6.22
N ASN A 182 1.57 11.12 -7.08
CA ASN A 182 1.62 12.28 -7.96
C ASN A 182 1.06 11.92 -9.35
N GLY A 183 0.43 12.90 -9.99
CA GLY A 183 -0.15 12.76 -11.32
C GLY A 183 0.05 13.99 -12.17
N HIS A 184 0.12 13.79 -13.48
CA HIS A 184 0.20 14.86 -14.46
C HIS A 184 -0.62 14.58 -15.70
N LEU A 185 -0.82 15.59 -16.54
CA LEU A 185 -1.53 15.46 -17.80
C LEU A 185 -0.71 14.62 -18.78
N ILE A 186 -1.33 13.63 -19.43
CA ILE A 186 -0.70 12.93 -20.55
C ILE A 186 -0.48 13.94 -21.68
N PRO A 187 0.74 14.07 -22.22
CA PRO A 187 0.99 14.94 -23.36
C PRO A 187 0.08 14.56 -24.52
N GLU A 188 -0.62 15.54 -25.10
CA GLU A 188 -1.35 15.31 -26.36
C GLU A 188 -0.30 14.93 -27.41
N THR A 189 -0.35 13.69 -27.90
CA THR A 189 0.47 13.30 -29.04
C THR A 189 0.00 14.11 -30.23
N THR A 190 0.80 15.10 -30.66
CA THR A 190 0.67 15.71 -31.98
C THR A 190 0.89 14.60 -33.01
N GLU A 191 -0.18 13.93 -33.41
CA GLU A 191 -0.18 13.26 -34.70
C GLU A 191 0.04 14.36 -35.73
N MET A 192 1.26 14.42 -36.28
CA MET A 192 1.54 15.23 -37.45
C MET A 192 0.62 14.72 -38.55
N LYS A 193 -0.43 15.49 -38.84
CA LYS A 193 -1.27 15.32 -40.02
C LYS A 193 -0.46 15.54 -41.29
#